data_AF-A0A0D1YRI7-F1
#
_entry.id   AF-A0A0D1YRI7-F1
#
_cell.length_a   1.000
_cell.length_b   1.000
_cell.length_c   1.000
_cell.angle_alpha   90.00
_cell.angle_beta   90.00
_cell.angle_gamma   90.00
#
_symmetry.space_group_name_H-M   'P 1'
#
loop_
_entity.id
_entity.type
_entity.pdbx_description
1 polymer ?
#
loop_
_entity_poly.entity_id
_entity_poly.type
_entity_poly.pdbx_seq_one_letter_code
_entity_poly.pdbx_strand_id
1 'polypeptide(L)'
;MVAMNRSQPITSAHGEEGKIASTADEESRVAASACRLRNILNVFSADKRSRPERKWQLPLTTTSRLAAARGGDSSAAETKLYLAYGSNLCYETFQGRRGIRPLSQVNVVVPTLRMTFDLPGIPYVEPCFANSAERDPRSPHSKPEYSSEDYHKDRWKKGMVGVVYEVTPEDYAHIIATEGGGASYKDVLVECFPLEPGEDEVPELPLSQGFQAHTLFAPMASPNDPKGGRFARPDPSYAQPSARYLKLITDGAEEHSLPKEYMDYLYGIRPYETRSQRTRMGAFVLSMLWGPFFLFFFALTKMYQDKDGKVPAWVANLGNMIFTAVWTSYDSIFKPIFGDGERTDYSKKPTVGKSKALLRKHDEEWAEK
;
A
#
# COMPACT_ATOMS: atom_id res chain seq x y z
N MET A 1 5.76 92.91 -15.07
CA MET A 1 6.25 92.01 -14.01
C MET A 1 5.17 90.92 -13.81
N VAL A 2 5.05 89.99 -14.77
CA VAL A 2 5.58 88.58 -14.80
C VAL A 2 4.79 87.69 -13.81
N ALA A 3 3.71 86.98 -14.20
CA ALA A 3 3.58 85.69 -14.96
C ALA A 3 4.12 84.47 -14.15
N MET A 4 3.50 83.29 -13.95
CA MET A 4 2.70 82.31 -14.72
C MET A 4 1.94 81.38 -13.70
N ASN A 5 0.70 80.91 -13.85
CA ASN A 5 0.07 79.88 -14.71
C ASN A 5 0.22 78.39 -14.25
N ARG A 6 -0.94 77.77 -13.88
CA ARG A 6 -1.43 76.34 -13.96
C ARG A 6 -0.49 75.16 -13.55
N SER A 7 -0.89 74.01 -12.98
CA SER A 7 -2.08 73.15 -13.21
C SER A 7 -2.16 71.99 -12.18
N GLN A 8 -3.40 71.57 -11.85
CA GLN A 8 -3.94 70.24 -11.44
C GLN A 8 -3.44 69.46 -10.19
N PRO A 9 -4.38 68.92 -9.38
CA PRO A 9 -4.14 67.78 -8.51
C PRO A 9 -4.79 66.48 -9.00
N ILE A 10 -4.11 65.39 -8.63
CA ILE A 10 -4.36 63.97 -8.84
C ILE A 10 -5.54 63.48 -7.99
N THR A 11 -6.42 62.64 -8.55
CA THR A 11 -6.94 61.40 -7.92
C THR A 11 -7.71 60.55 -8.94
N SER A 12 -7.31 59.29 -9.04
CA SER A 12 -7.78 58.26 -9.97
C SER A 12 -9.17 57.74 -9.65
N ALA A 13 -9.99 57.57 -10.69
CA ALA A 13 -11.33 57.02 -10.65
C ALA A 13 -11.34 55.51 -10.36
N HIS A 14 -12.23 55.12 -9.45
CA HIS A 14 -12.79 53.77 -9.34
C HIS A 14 -13.76 53.51 -10.49
N GLY A 15 -13.65 52.34 -11.11
CA GLY A 15 -14.64 51.77 -12.03
C GLY A 15 -14.58 50.25 -11.96
N GLU A 16 -15.66 49.66 -11.46
CA GLU A 16 -15.93 48.23 -11.43
C GLU A 16 -16.03 47.65 -12.85
N GLU A 17 -15.39 46.51 -13.09
CA GLU A 17 -15.88 45.52 -14.05
C GLU A 17 -15.80 44.13 -13.40
N GLY A 18 -16.97 43.51 -13.28
CA GLY A 18 -17.16 42.20 -12.69
C GLY A 18 -16.54 41.07 -13.51
N LYS A 19 -16.03 40.06 -12.81
CA LYS A 19 -15.64 38.77 -13.40
C LYS A 19 -16.53 37.68 -12.84
N ILE A 20 -17.47 37.26 -13.68
CA ILE A 20 -18.24 36.03 -13.57
C ILE A 20 -17.23 34.87 -13.66
N ALA A 21 -16.95 34.23 -12.53
CA ALA A 21 -16.22 32.98 -12.51
C ALA A 21 -17.19 31.85 -12.84
N SER A 22 -16.87 31.13 -13.90
CA SER A 22 -17.64 30.04 -14.50
C SER A 22 -17.89 28.91 -13.49
N THR A 23 -19.16 28.59 -13.31
CA THR A 23 -19.70 27.49 -12.48
C THR A 23 -19.33 26.08 -13.00
N ALA A 24 -18.61 25.97 -14.12
CA ALA A 24 -18.20 24.68 -14.71
C ALA A 24 -16.94 24.07 -14.05
N ASP A 25 -16.07 24.88 -13.44
CA ASP A 25 -14.85 24.38 -12.77
C ASP A 25 -15.14 23.79 -11.38
N GLU A 26 -16.27 24.16 -10.77
CA GLU A 26 -16.66 23.70 -9.44
C GLU A 26 -17.41 22.36 -9.52
N GLU A 27 -18.26 22.16 -10.53
CA GLU A 27 -18.90 20.87 -10.79
C GLU A 27 -17.91 19.77 -11.20
N SER A 28 -16.82 20.10 -11.90
CA SER A 28 -15.77 19.12 -12.24
C SER A 28 -14.92 18.71 -11.03
N ARG A 29 -14.78 19.57 -10.01
CA ARG A 29 -14.08 19.26 -8.74
C ARG A 29 -14.96 18.46 -7.78
N VAL A 30 -16.29 18.62 -7.85
CA VAL A 30 -17.27 17.80 -7.11
C VAL A 30 -17.47 16.43 -7.78
N ALA A 31 -17.46 16.33 -9.12
CA ALA A 31 -17.57 15.06 -9.83
C ALA A 31 -16.32 14.16 -9.65
N ALA A 32 -15.12 14.74 -9.56
CA ALA A 32 -13.90 14.01 -9.20
C ALA A 32 -13.89 13.51 -7.74
N SER A 33 -14.74 14.08 -6.88
CA SER A 33 -14.92 13.70 -5.47
C SER A 33 -15.88 12.52 -5.26
N ALA A 34 -16.79 12.25 -6.19
CA ALA A 34 -17.65 11.06 -6.15
C ALA A 34 -16.94 9.77 -6.64
N CYS A 35 -15.86 9.91 -7.42
CA CYS A 35 -15.18 8.78 -8.06
C CYS A 35 -14.19 8.02 -7.13
N ARG A 36 -13.79 8.62 -6.00
CA ARG A 36 -12.76 8.03 -5.10
C ARG A 36 -13.30 7.35 -3.84
N LEU A 37 -14.59 7.54 -3.52
CA LEU A 37 -15.32 6.73 -2.50
C LEU A 37 -15.63 5.30 -3.00
N ARG A 38 -15.58 5.09 -4.33
CA ARG A 38 -15.80 3.78 -4.95
C ARG A 38 -14.73 2.75 -4.63
N ASN A 39 -13.51 3.14 -4.25
CA ASN A 39 -12.42 2.17 -4.06
C ASN A 39 -12.38 1.50 -2.68
N ILE A 40 -13.17 1.98 -1.71
CA ILE A 40 -13.36 1.28 -0.43
C ILE A 40 -14.70 0.51 -0.42
N LEU A 41 -15.66 0.85 -1.31
CA LEU A 41 -16.98 0.21 -1.40
C LEU A 41 -17.20 -0.70 -2.63
N ASN A 42 -16.32 -0.73 -3.64
CA ASN A 42 -16.36 -1.74 -4.71
C ASN A 42 -15.67 -3.04 -4.30
N VAL A 43 -16.21 -3.68 -3.26
CA VAL A 43 -16.00 -5.11 -2.96
C VAL A 43 -16.83 -6.00 -3.90
N PHE A 44 -17.72 -5.42 -4.71
CA PHE A 44 -18.45 -6.13 -5.77
C PHE A 44 -18.70 -5.24 -7.00
N SER A 45 -17.72 -5.12 -7.89
CA SER A 45 -17.98 -5.05 -9.34
C SER A 45 -16.69 -5.17 -10.13
N ALA A 46 -16.51 -6.29 -10.83
CA ALA A 46 -15.47 -6.46 -11.83
C ALA A 46 -15.96 -5.81 -13.14
N ASP A 47 -15.62 -4.54 -13.37
CA ASP A 47 -15.82 -3.95 -14.69
C ASP A 47 -14.62 -4.30 -15.57
N LYS A 48 -14.79 -5.34 -16.39
CA LYS A 48 -13.83 -5.72 -17.43
C LYS A 48 -13.96 -4.75 -18.60
N ARG A 49 -13.12 -3.73 -18.63
CA ARG A 49 -12.71 -3.10 -19.89
C ARG A 49 -11.20 -3.00 -19.96
N SER A 50 -10.56 -4.08 -20.40
CA SER A 50 -9.15 -4.08 -20.77
C SER A 50 -8.97 -3.30 -22.07
N ARG A 51 -8.63 -2.01 -21.94
CA ARG A 51 -7.99 -1.27 -23.03
C ARG A 51 -6.54 -1.79 -23.12
N PRO A 52 -5.97 -2.05 -24.31
CA PRO A 52 -4.59 -2.48 -24.40
C PRO A 52 -3.69 -1.30 -24.01
N GLU A 53 -3.22 -1.29 -22.77
CA GLU A 53 -2.23 -0.32 -22.31
C GLU A 53 -0.87 -0.68 -22.94
N ARG A 54 -0.27 0.29 -23.62
CA ARG A 54 1.15 0.25 -23.94
C ARG A 54 1.90 0.08 -22.62
N LYS A 55 2.56 -1.07 -22.43
CA LYS A 55 3.52 -1.28 -21.33
C LYS A 55 4.66 -0.28 -21.53
N TRP A 56 4.59 0.86 -20.86
CA TRP A 56 5.73 1.75 -20.71
C TRP A 56 6.73 1.03 -19.82
N GLN A 57 7.72 0.37 -20.42
CA GLN A 57 8.85 -0.16 -19.67
C GLN A 57 9.64 1.05 -19.16
N LEU A 58 9.68 1.21 -17.84
CA LEU A 58 10.49 2.23 -17.19
C LEU A 58 11.97 1.95 -17.49
N PRO A 59 12.79 2.97 -17.76
CA PRO A 59 14.21 2.78 -17.98
C PRO A 59 14.89 2.28 -16.69
N LEU A 60 15.99 1.55 -16.86
CA LEU A 60 16.82 1.15 -15.73
C LEU A 60 17.49 2.36 -15.07
N THR A 61 17.58 2.35 -13.75
CA THR A 61 18.32 3.38 -13.01
C THR A 61 19.80 3.35 -13.39
N THR A 62 20.37 4.49 -13.74
CA THR A 62 21.74 4.57 -14.23
C THR A 62 22.77 4.27 -13.13
N THR A 63 23.91 3.68 -13.51
CA THR A 63 25.01 3.39 -12.58
C THR A 63 25.53 4.64 -11.87
N SER A 64 25.59 5.78 -12.56
CA SER A 64 25.93 7.08 -11.98
C SER A 64 24.95 7.50 -10.89
N ARG A 65 23.64 7.29 -11.11
CA ARG A 65 22.61 7.62 -10.12
C ARG A 65 22.69 6.73 -8.88
N LEU A 66 22.96 5.43 -9.07
CA LEU A 66 23.19 4.49 -7.96
C LEU A 66 24.47 4.84 -7.20
N ALA A 67 25.54 5.22 -7.91
CA ALA A 67 26.79 5.63 -7.30
C ALA A 67 26.63 6.91 -6.45
N ALA A 68 25.86 7.88 -6.92
CA ALA A 68 25.54 9.10 -6.17
C ALA A 68 24.76 8.80 -4.87
N ALA A 69 23.95 7.74 -4.83
CA ALA A 69 23.16 7.36 -3.67
C ALA A 69 23.94 6.58 -2.59
N ARG A 70 25.25 6.34 -2.75
CA ARG A 70 26.04 5.54 -1.78
C ARG A 70 26.27 6.24 -0.45
N GLY A 71 26.43 7.56 -0.46
CA GLY A 71 26.80 8.34 0.72
C GLY A 71 25.63 8.71 1.65
N GLY A 72 24.40 8.28 1.35
CA GLY A 72 23.20 8.59 2.15
C GLY A 72 22.75 10.06 2.15
N ASP A 73 23.56 10.99 1.64
CA ASP A 73 23.22 12.41 1.58
C ASP A 73 22.34 12.71 0.35
N SER A 74 21.04 12.45 0.49
CA SER A 74 20.02 12.69 -0.55
C SER A 74 19.38 14.08 -0.47
N SER A 75 19.85 14.94 0.45
CA SER A 75 19.25 16.25 0.71
C SER A 75 19.39 17.22 -0.47
N ALA A 76 20.47 17.07 -1.25
CA ALA A 76 20.74 17.88 -2.45
C ALA A 76 20.31 17.22 -3.77
N ALA A 77 19.78 15.98 -3.74
CA ALA A 77 19.37 15.28 -4.95
C ALA A 77 18.00 15.77 -5.44
N GLU A 78 17.89 16.08 -6.74
CA GLU A 78 16.63 16.48 -7.38
C GLU A 78 15.57 15.36 -7.38
N THR A 79 15.96 14.11 -7.11
CA THR A 79 15.10 12.93 -7.11
C THR A 79 15.32 12.06 -5.89
N LYS A 80 14.30 11.28 -5.50
CA LYS A 80 14.37 10.31 -4.40
C LYS A 80 14.35 8.88 -4.92
N LEU A 81 15.12 8.00 -4.27
CA LEU A 81 15.07 6.56 -4.48
C LEU A 81 14.16 5.94 -3.43
N TYR A 82 13.08 5.30 -3.87
CA TYR A 82 12.06 4.69 -3.01
C TYR A 82 11.98 3.18 -3.27
N LEU A 83 12.25 2.39 -2.24
CA LEU A 83 12.13 0.93 -2.26
C LEU A 83 10.67 0.51 -1.99
N ALA A 84 10.09 -0.15 -2.98
CA ALA A 84 8.81 -0.85 -2.90
C ALA A 84 9.02 -2.36 -2.73
N TYR A 85 8.27 -2.98 -1.81
CA TYR A 85 8.28 -4.43 -1.56
C TYR A 85 6.88 -5.04 -1.38
N GLY A 86 5.84 -4.21 -1.25
CA GLY A 86 4.45 -4.61 -1.07
C GLY A 86 3.59 -4.30 -2.30
N SER A 87 2.38 -3.80 -2.10
CA SER A 87 1.44 -3.46 -3.19
C SER A 87 1.98 -2.44 -4.20
N ASN A 88 3.01 -1.66 -3.83
CA ASN A 88 3.64 -0.70 -4.72
C ASN A 88 4.56 -1.33 -5.78
N LEU A 89 4.75 -2.65 -5.72
CA LEU A 89 5.37 -3.38 -6.81
C LEU A 89 4.50 -3.34 -8.08
N CYS A 90 3.17 -3.35 -7.96
CA CYS A 90 2.31 -3.42 -9.14
C CYS A 90 1.99 -2.05 -9.74
N TYR A 91 2.06 -1.97 -11.07
CA TYR A 91 1.69 -0.82 -11.90
C TYR A 91 0.29 -0.30 -11.57
N GLU A 92 -0.70 -1.20 -11.45
CA GLU A 92 -2.09 -0.84 -11.16
C GLU A 92 -2.18 0.02 -9.90
N THR A 93 -1.35 -0.29 -8.91
CA THR A 93 -1.39 0.37 -7.61
C THR A 93 -0.49 1.60 -7.58
N PHE A 94 0.76 1.48 -8.05
CA PHE A 94 1.75 2.55 -7.96
C PHE A 94 1.54 3.65 -9.00
N GLN A 95 1.39 3.28 -10.28
CA GLN A 95 1.24 4.25 -11.37
C GLN A 95 -0.23 4.53 -11.72
N GLY A 96 -1.10 3.53 -11.55
CA GLY A 96 -2.54 3.65 -11.83
C GLY A 96 -3.28 4.41 -10.74
N ARG A 97 -3.54 3.74 -9.61
CA ARG A 97 -4.39 4.28 -8.53
C ARG A 97 -3.78 5.48 -7.81
N ARG A 98 -2.46 5.49 -7.58
CA ARG A 98 -1.76 6.63 -6.95
C ARG A 98 -1.31 7.69 -7.94
N GLY A 99 -1.15 7.35 -9.21
CA GLY A 99 -0.71 8.30 -10.22
C GLY A 99 0.77 8.67 -10.14
N ILE A 100 1.60 7.91 -9.41
CA ILE A 100 3.05 8.12 -9.34
C ILE A 100 3.66 7.88 -10.72
N ARG A 101 4.63 8.70 -11.11
CA ARG A 101 5.32 8.59 -12.40
C ARG A 101 6.83 8.39 -12.16
N PRO A 102 7.27 7.13 -11.95
CA PRO A 102 8.68 6.85 -11.76
C PRO A 102 9.51 7.26 -12.97
N LEU A 103 10.71 7.76 -12.71
CA LEU A 103 11.68 8.18 -13.72
C LEU A 103 12.53 7.00 -14.19
N SER A 104 12.89 6.11 -13.27
CA SER A 104 13.66 4.89 -13.52
C SER A 104 13.39 3.84 -12.45
N GLN A 105 13.83 2.60 -12.68
CA GLN A 105 13.70 1.52 -11.70
C GLN A 105 14.90 0.56 -11.69
N VAL A 106 15.09 -0.14 -10.58
CA VAL A 106 16.05 -1.25 -10.46
C VAL A 106 15.55 -2.29 -9.45
N ASN A 107 15.66 -3.57 -9.81
CA ASN A 107 15.35 -4.68 -8.89
C ASN A 107 16.48 -4.80 -7.88
N VAL A 108 16.14 -5.01 -6.60
CA VAL A 108 17.14 -5.06 -5.53
C VAL A 108 16.86 -6.16 -4.52
N VAL A 109 17.91 -6.52 -3.79
CA VAL A 109 17.83 -7.24 -2.52
C VAL A 109 18.34 -6.35 -1.40
N VAL A 110 17.70 -6.44 -0.23
CA VAL A 110 18.10 -5.77 1.01
C VAL A 110 18.42 -6.86 2.04
N PRO A 111 19.71 -7.20 2.25
CA PRO A 111 20.10 -8.29 3.15
C PRO A 111 19.68 -8.06 4.60
N THR A 112 19.66 -6.80 5.05
CA THR A 112 19.38 -6.41 6.44
C THR A 112 17.89 -6.35 6.77
N LEU A 113 17.03 -6.54 5.77
CA LEU A 113 15.58 -6.61 5.96
C LEU A 113 15.04 -7.96 5.52
N ARG A 114 13.89 -8.32 6.06
CA ARG A 114 13.03 -9.40 5.57
C ARG A 114 11.61 -8.89 5.39
N MET A 115 10.90 -9.46 4.42
CA MET A 115 9.47 -9.23 4.25
C MET A 115 8.68 -9.99 5.32
N THR A 116 7.68 -9.34 5.89
CA THR A 116 6.71 -9.95 6.82
C THR A 116 5.29 -9.66 6.34
N PHE A 117 4.31 -10.46 6.78
CA PHE A 117 2.88 -10.18 6.58
C PHE A 117 2.19 -10.11 7.93
N ASP A 118 2.58 -9.11 8.71
CA ASP A 118 2.21 -8.94 10.10
C ASP A 118 1.58 -7.57 10.39
N LEU A 119 1.41 -6.72 9.37
CA LEU A 119 0.73 -5.45 9.53
C LEU A 119 -0.78 -5.70 9.59
N PRO A 120 -1.45 -5.43 10.73
CA PRO A 120 -2.85 -5.76 10.85
C PRO A 120 -3.70 -4.85 9.96
N GLY A 121 -4.58 -5.44 9.17
CA GLY A 121 -5.59 -4.73 8.41
C GLY A 121 -6.95 -4.82 9.08
N ILE A 122 -7.98 -5.15 8.30
CA ILE A 122 -9.37 -5.30 8.77
C ILE A 122 -9.75 -6.78 8.71
N PRO A 123 -10.19 -7.39 9.82
CA PRO A 123 -10.65 -8.78 9.85
C PRO A 123 -11.72 -9.06 8.78
N TYR A 124 -11.72 -10.29 8.26
CA TYR A 124 -12.61 -10.79 7.20
C TYR A 124 -12.46 -10.17 5.81
N VAL A 125 -11.75 -9.05 5.67
CA VAL A 125 -11.60 -8.34 4.39
C VAL A 125 -10.16 -8.44 3.93
N GLU A 126 -9.25 -7.78 4.65
CA GLU A 126 -7.81 -7.79 4.40
C GLU A 126 -7.09 -7.90 5.74
N PRO A 127 -6.92 -9.13 6.26
CA PRO A 127 -6.57 -9.30 7.67
C PRO A 127 -5.16 -8.82 8.00
N CYS A 128 -4.23 -8.96 7.05
CA CYS A 128 -2.91 -8.38 7.16
C CYS A 128 -2.32 -7.95 5.82
N PHE A 129 -1.32 -7.08 5.91
CA PHE A 129 -0.53 -6.54 4.80
C PHE A 129 0.96 -6.82 5.01
N ALA A 130 1.73 -6.60 3.95
CA ALA A 130 3.18 -6.71 4.01
C ALA A 130 3.78 -5.58 4.85
N ASN A 131 4.91 -5.88 5.49
CA ASN A 131 5.79 -4.94 6.17
C ASN A 131 7.23 -5.42 6.02
N SER A 132 8.19 -4.64 6.52
CA SER A 132 9.57 -5.07 6.72
C SER A 132 9.84 -5.41 8.19
N ALA A 133 10.86 -6.22 8.42
CA ALA A 133 11.48 -6.41 9.74
C ALA A 133 12.99 -6.51 9.58
N GLU A 134 13.73 -6.12 10.62
CA GLU A 134 15.18 -6.29 10.64
C GLU A 134 15.58 -7.76 10.54
N ARG A 135 16.73 -7.99 9.91
CA ARG A 135 17.36 -9.28 9.67
C ARG A 135 18.87 -9.13 9.84
N ASP A 136 19.53 -10.06 10.51
CA ASP A 136 20.98 -10.18 10.45
C ASP A 136 21.36 -11.14 9.30
N PRO A 137 22.03 -10.64 8.23
CA PRO A 137 22.48 -11.49 7.13
C PRO A 137 23.43 -12.61 7.54
N ARG A 138 24.12 -12.45 8.67
CA ARG A 138 25.08 -13.44 9.20
C ARG A 138 24.41 -14.55 10.01
N SER A 139 23.12 -14.39 10.32
CA SER A 139 22.32 -15.40 11.02
C SER A 139 21.04 -15.74 10.24
N PRO A 140 21.15 -16.27 9.00
CA PRO A 140 20.00 -16.51 8.13
C PRO A 140 19.01 -17.56 8.69
N HIS A 141 19.45 -18.37 9.66
CA HIS A 141 18.68 -19.47 10.24
C HIS A 141 17.98 -19.13 11.55
N SER A 142 18.05 -17.88 12.04
CA SER A 142 17.26 -17.49 13.22
C SER A 142 15.78 -17.61 12.87
N LYS A 143 15.11 -18.66 13.39
CA LYS A 143 13.66 -18.77 13.26
C LYS A 143 13.04 -17.54 13.93
N PRO A 144 12.10 -16.84 13.27
CA PRO A 144 11.32 -15.82 13.95
C PRO A 144 10.66 -16.46 15.17
N GLU A 145 10.62 -15.75 16.29
CA GLU A 145 10.05 -16.23 17.56
C GLU A 145 8.62 -16.79 17.40
N TYR A 146 7.89 -16.31 16.39
CA TYR A 146 6.52 -16.68 16.09
C TYR A 146 6.35 -17.52 14.81
N SER A 147 7.38 -18.22 14.31
CA SER A 147 7.24 -18.97 13.05
C SER A 147 6.34 -20.21 13.19
N SER A 148 5.19 -20.22 12.53
CA SER A 148 4.35 -21.42 12.39
C SER A 148 4.93 -22.35 11.31
N GLU A 149 5.12 -23.64 11.62
CA GLU A 149 5.58 -24.62 10.61
C GLU A 149 4.52 -24.91 9.53
N ASP A 150 3.24 -24.74 9.88
CA ASP A 150 2.10 -25.00 9.00
C ASP A 150 1.95 -23.93 7.90
N TYR A 151 2.25 -22.66 8.19
CA TYR A 151 1.98 -21.56 7.26
C TYR A 151 3.22 -21.05 6.52
N HIS A 152 3.12 -20.93 5.20
CA HIS A 152 4.28 -20.77 4.33
C HIS A 152 4.84 -19.34 4.28
N LYS A 153 4.14 -18.33 4.82
CA LYS A 153 4.54 -16.92 4.67
C LYS A 153 5.90 -16.59 5.29
N ASP A 154 6.33 -17.33 6.31
CA ASP A 154 7.60 -17.11 7.01
C ASP A 154 8.74 -17.99 6.47
N ARG A 155 8.55 -18.65 5.32
CA ARG A 155 9.57 -19.54 4.72
C ARG A 155 10.69 -18.79 4.01
N TRP A 156 10.48 -17.54 3.60
CA TRP A 156 11.55 -16.73 3.05
C TRP A 156 12.59 -16.36 4.12
N LYS A 157 13.85 -16.76 3.92
CA LYS A 157 14.95 -16.54 4.87
C LYS A 157 16.05 -15.61 4.36
N LYS A 158 16.02 -15.26 3.07
CA LYS A 158 16.98 -14.35 2.43
C LYS A 158 16.60 -12.89 2.70
N GLY A 159 17.38 -11.97 2.15
CA GLY A 159 17.08 -10.55 2.19
C GLY A 159 15.74 -10.22 1.53
N MET A 160 15.15 -9.08 1.90
CA MET A 160 13.94 -8.56 1.26
C MET A 160 14.22 -8.26 -0.21
N VAL A 161 13.38 -8.77 -1.10
CA VAL A 161 13.43 -8.47 -2.54
C VAL A 161 12.39 -7.40 -2.85
N GLY A 162 12.76 -6.44 -3.68
CA GLY A 162 11.88 -5.36 -4.08
C GLY A 162 12.36 -4.61 -5.31
N VAL A 163 11.71 -3.50 -5.58
CA VAL A 163 12.02 -2.59 -6.69
C VAL A 163 12.30 -1.22 -6.10
N VAL A 164 13.45 -0.64 -6.43
CA VAL A 164 13.70 0.77 -6.18
C VAL A 164 13.23 1.57 -7.37
N TYR A 165 12.37 2.54 -7.11
CA TYR A 165 11.94 3.55 -8.07
C TYR A 165 12.65 4.86 -7.82
N GLU A 166 13.10 5.50 -8.89
CA GLU A 166 13.47 6.92 -8.85
C GLU A 166 12.23 7.77 -9.08
N VAL A 167 11.92 8.69 -8.16
CA VAL A 167 10.72 9.52 -8.19
C VAL A 167 11.05 10.99 -7.92
N THR A 168 10.17 11.89 -8.34
CA THR A 168 10.32 13.32 -7.99
C THR A 168 10.00 13.55 -6.50
N PRO A 169 10.41 14.68 -5.91
CA PRO A 169 10.06 15.02 -4.53
C PRO A 169 8.55 15.10 -4.29
N GLU A 170 7.78 15.57 -5.28
CA GLU A 170 6.31 15.67 -5.21
C GLU A 170 5.66 14.28 -5.18
N ASP A 171 6.12 13.38 -6.06
CA ASP A 171 5.68 11.99 -6.08
C ASP A 171 6.08 11.28 -4.77
N TYR A 172 7.28 11.55 -4.26
CA TYR A 172 7.70 11.02 -2.97
C TYR A 172 6.80 11.48 -1.82
N ALA A 173 6.49 12.79 -1.74
CA ALA A 173 5.53 13.31 -0.77
C ALA A 173 4.14 12.66 -0.94
N HIS A 174 3.70 12.38 -2.17
CA HIS A 174 2.46 11.67 -2.44
C HIS A 174 2.49 10.20 -1.98
N ILE A 175 3.63 9.53 -2.08
CA ILE A 175 3.84 8.17 -1.54
C ILE A 175 3.68 8.20 -0.02
N ILE A 176 4.41 9.08 0.68
CA ILE A 176 4.31 9.26 2.14
C ILE A 176 2.86 9.55 2.54
N ALA A 177 2.19 10.42 1.79
CA ALA A 177 0.81 10.81 2.02
C ALA A 177 -0.18 9.64 1.94
N THR A 178 0.02 8.73 0.99
CA THR A 178 -0.93 7.65 0.68
C THR A 178 -0.65 6.35 1.42
N GLU A 179 0.56 6.17 1.96
CA GLU A 179 0.92 5.00 2.78
C GLU A 179 0.71 5.21 4.28
N GLY A 180 0.25 6.39 4.69
CA GLY A 180 0.09 6.73 6.10
C GLY A 180 1.43 7.05 6.79
N GLY A 181 2.42 7.50 6.01
CA GLY A 181 3.82 7.79 6.39
C GLY A 181 4.04 8.95 7.36
N GLY A 182 3.01 9.36 8.09
CA GLY A 182 3.11 10.27 9.23
C GLY A 182 2.45 9.74 10.52
N ALA A 183 1.75 8.60 10.46
CA ALA A 183 1.02 8.05 11.60
C ALA A 183 1.49 6.63 11.98
N SER A 184 1.79 5.77 11.01
CA SER A 184 2.06 4.33 11.27
C SER A 184 3.39 3.83 10.69
N TYR A 185 3.93 4.49 9.67
CA TYR A 185 5.21 4.14 9.04
C TYR A 185 6.25 5.23 9.30
N LYS A 186 7.50 4.80 9.53
CA LYS A 186 8.69 5.64 9.57
C LYS A 186 9.39 5.53 8.21
N ASP A 187 9.79 6.67 7.67
CA ASP A 187 10.74 6.74 6.56
C ASP A 187 12.13 6.37 7.09
N VAL A 188 12.71 5.30 6.54
CA VAL A 188 14.03 4.81 6.90
C VAL A 188 14.88 4.65 5.65
N LEU A 189 16.17 4.93 5.80
CA LEU A 189 17.16 4.74 4.75
C LEU A 189 17.76 3.33 4.88
N VAL A 190 17.76 2.58 3.79
CA VAL A 190 18.27 1.20 3.75
C VAL A 190 19.24 1.00 2.60
N GLU A 191 20.23 0.15 2.83
CA GLU A 191 21.20 -0.24 1.80
C GLU A 191 20.62 -1.33 0.91
N CYS A 192 20.45 -1.00 -0.36
CA CYS A 192 19.94 -1.86 -1.41
C CYS A 192 21.07 -2.34 -2.32
N PHE A 193 20.99 -3.58 -2.77
CA PHE A 193 21.95 -4.17 -3.69
C PHE A 193 21.24 -4.54 -5.00
N PRO A 194 21.70 -4.03 -6.16
CA PRO A 194 21.09 -4.36 -7.45
C PRO A 194 21.10 -5.87 -7.71
N LEU A 195 19.97 -6.36 -8.24
CA LEU A 195 19.84 -7.70 -8.79
C LEU A 195 20.06 -7.64 -10.30
N GLU A 196 20.89 -8.54 -10.81
CA GLU A 196 21.15 -8.64 -12.24
C GLU A 196 19.89 -9.17 -12.98
N PRO A 197 19.51 -8.58 -14.13
CA PRO A 197 18.37 -9.04 -14.89
C PRO A 197 18.56 -10.48 -15.39
N GLY A 198 17.54 -11.32 -15.21
CA GLY A 198 17.54 -12.70 -15.72
C GLY A 198 18.13 -13.74 -14.77
N GLU A 199 18.61 -13.35 -13.59
CA GLU A 199 19.00 -14.29 -12.54
C GLU A 199 17.76 -14.85 -11.82
N ASP A 200 17.67 -16.17 -11.73
CA ASP A 200 16.56 -16.87 -11.09
C ASP A 200 16.67 -16.93 -9.56
N GLU A 201 17.91 -16.91 -9.04
CA GLU A 201 18.20 -17.03 -7.61
C GLU A 201 18.49 -15.68 -6.96
N VAL A 202 18.06 -15.52 -5.71
CA VAL A 202 18.36 -14.33 -4.92
C VAL A 202 19.65 -14.59 -4.12
N PRO A 203 20.69 -13.73 -4.24
CA PRO A 203 21.90 -13.88 -3.45
C PRO A 203 21.63 -13.62 -1.97
N GLU A 204 22.12 -14.49 -1.09
CA GLU A 204 22.01 -14.27 0.37
C GLU A 204 22.90 -13.14 0.87
N LEU A 205 24.09 -13.04 0.27
CA LEU A 205 25.11 -12.04 0.54
C LEU A 205 25.52 -11.44 -0.81
N PRO A 206 24.94 -10.29 -1.21
CA PRO A 206 25.28 -9.66 -2.47
C PRO A 206 26.72 -9.16 -2.44
N LEU A 207 27.46 -9.44 -3.52
CA LEU A 207 28.83 -8.97 -3.75
C LEU A 207 28.87 -7.67 -4.58
N SER A 208 27.72 -7.28 -5.15
CA SER A 208 27.57 -6.04 -5.90
C SER A 208 27.69 -4.83 -4.95
N GLN A 209 27.90 -3.66 -5.53
CA GLN A 209 28.02 -2.44 -4.73
C GLN A 209 26.64 -1.90 -4.36
N GLY A 210 26.39 -1.75 -3.06
CA GLY A 210 25.14 -1.23 -2.54
C GLY A 210 24.93 0.28 -2.78
N PHE A 211 23.71 0.74 -2.58
CA PHE A 211 23.30 2.15 -2.61
C PHE A 211 22.14 2.40 -1.63
N GLN A 212 21.92 3.64 -1.20
CA GLN A 212 20.88 3.97 -0.23
C GLN A 212 19.54 4.28 -0.92
N ALA A 213 18.45 3.74 -0.39
CA ALA A 213 17.09 4.09 -0.78
C ALA A 213 16.21 4.29 0.45
N HIS A 214 15.21 5.16 0.30
CA HIS A 214 14.16 5.33 1.29
C HIS A 214 13.17 4.19 1.22
N THR A 215 12.66 3.77 2.37
CA THR A 215 11.53 2.84 2.44
C THR A 215 10.67 3.14 3.64
N LEU A 216 9.45 2.60 3.62
CA LEU A 216 8.50 2.76 4.70
C LEU A 216 8.49 1.51 5.57
N PHE A 217 8.79 1.70 6.84
CA PHE A 217 8.82 0.65 7.85
C PHE A 217 7.81 0.97 8.97
N ALA A 218 6.92 0.03 9.29
CA ALA A 218 6.01 0.17 10.42
C ALA A 218 6.59 -0.58 11.64
N PRO A 219 7.33 0.10 12.55
CA PRO A 219 7.93 -0.56 13.70
C PRO A 219 6.86 -1.07 14.68
N MET A 220 7.12 -2.24 15.27
CA MET A 220 6.37 -2.68 16.45
C MET A 220 6.74 -1.83 17.67
N ALA A 221 5.85 -1.81 18.67
CA ALA A 221 6.18 -1.19 19.94
C ALA A 221 7.33 -1.95 20.59
N SER A 222 8.29 -1.22 21.14
CA SER A 222 9.47 -1.78 21.83
C SER A 222 9.29 -1.65 23.33
N PRO A 223 9.89 -2.51 24.18
CA PRO A 223 9.92 -2.28 25.63
C PRO A 223 10.45 -0.90 26.01
N ASN A 224 11.37 -0.34 25.21
CA ASN A 224 11.94 1.00 25.41
C ASN A 224 11.05 2.13 24.87
N ASP A 225 10.09 1.81 23.99
CA ASP A 225 9.12 2.77 23.46
C ASP A 225 7.75 2.07 23.25
N PRO A 226 7.02 1.80 24.35
CA PRO A 226 5.76 1.07 24.30
C PRO A 226 4.63 1.88 23.65
N LYS A 227 4.83 3.19 23.44
CA LYS A 227 3.84 4.10 22.84
C LYS A 227 4.13 4.42 21.37
N GLY A 228 5.36 4.20 20.89
CA GLY A 228 5.81 4.62 19.55
C GLY A 228 5.79 3.52 18.47
N GLY A 229 5.01 2.47 18.66
CA GLY A 229 4.86 1.39 17.68
C GLY A 229 3.44 1.20 17.18
N ARG A 230 3.32 0.53 16.02
CA ARG A 230 2.03 0.16 15.46
C ARG A 230 1.26 -0.81 16.38
N PHE A 231 -0.05 -0.85 16.20
CA PHE A 231 -0.86 -1.95 16.72
C PHE A 231 -0.33 -3.29 16.17
N ALA A 232 -0.09 -4.25 17.06
CA ALA A 232 0.41 -5.58 16.73
C ALA A 232 -0.57 -6.66 17.23
N ARG A 233 -0.72 -7.74 16.46
CA ARG A 233 -1.47 -8.93 16.89
C ARG A 233 -0.62 -9.76 17.86
N PRO A 234 -1.24 -10.52 18.79
CA PRO A 234 -0.51 -11.36 19.73
C PRO A 234 0.43 -12.38 19.06
N ASP A 235 -0.02 -12.96 17.94
CA ASP A 235 0.80 -13.79 17.05
C ASP A 235 0.92 -13.11 15.67
N PRO A 236 2.05 -12.45 15.38
CA PRO A 236 2.32 -11.81 14.09
C PRO A 236 2.28 -12.78 12.88
N SER A 237 2.52 -14.08 13.11
CA SER A 237 2.51 -15.10 12.06
C SER A 237 1.10 -15.68 11.79
N TYR A 238 0.13 -15.40 12.64
CA TYR A 238 -1.17 -16.07 12.54
C TYR A 238 -1.96 -15.73 11.27
N ALA A 239 -2.10 -14.43 11.00
CA ALA A 239 -3.00 -13.91 9.97
C ALA A 239 -2.49 -14.18 8.54
N GLN A 240 -3.44 -14.36 7.62
CA GLN A 240 -3.19 -14.54 6.20
C GLN A 240 -3.52 -13.25 5.42
N PRO A 241 -2.65 -12.81 4.49
CA PRO A 241 -2.99 -11.71 3.58
C PRO A 241 -4.13 -12.12 2.63
N SER A 242 -4.92 -11.15 2.18
CA SER A 242 -6.04 -11.40 1.27
C SER A 242 -5.55 -11.89 -0.10
N ALA A 243 -6.38 -12.67 -0.81
CA ALA A 243 -6.10 -13.06 -2.19
C ALA A 243 -5.89 -11.85 -3.11
N ARG A 244 -6.68 -10.79 -2.89
CA ARG A 244 -6.58 -9.53 -3.64
C ARG A 244 -5.22 -8.85 -3.41
N TYR A 245 -4.76 -8.80 -2.16
CA TYR A 245 -3.50 -8.16 -1.81
C TYR A 245 -2.29 -8.95 -2.30
N LEU A 246 -2.29 -10.28 -2.11
CA LEU A 246 -1.25 -11.13 -2.68
C LEU A 246 -1.16 -11.00 -4.19
N LYS A 247 -2.31 -10.91 -4.88
CA LYS A 247 -2.33 -10.68 -6.33
C LYS A 247 -1.58 -9.41 -6.73
N LEU A 248 -1.75 -8.30 -6.00
CA LEU A 248 -0.99 -7.06 -6.28
C LEU A 248 0.52 -7.27 -6.14
N ILE A 249 0.95 -8.06 -5.16
CA ILE A 249 2.38 -8.32 -4.97
C ILE A 249 2.89 -9.23 -6.09
N THR A 250 2.18 -10.31 -6.42
CA THR A 250 2.60 -11.25 -7.46
C THR A 250 2.56 -10.62 -8.85
N ASP A 251 1.51 -9.86 -9.18
CA ASP A 251 1.42 -9.13 -10.46
C ASP A 251 2.60 -8.17 -10.62
N GLY A 252 2.91 -7.39 -9.58
CA GLY A 252 4.06 -6.48 -9.59
C GLY A 252 5.37 -7.23 -9.74
N ALA A 253 5.55 -8.32 -8.99
CA ALA A 253 6.74 -9.15 -9.09
C ALA A 253 6.93 -9.74 -10.50
N GLU A 254 5.84 -10.12 -11.20
CA GLU A 254 5.87 -10.53 -12.61
C GLU A 254 6.17 -9.37 -13.55
N GLU A 255 5.52 -8.22 -13.36
CA GLU A 255 5.73 -7.00 -14.16
C GLU A 255 7.20 -6.56 -14.14
N HIS A 256 7.87 -6.73 -13.01
CA HIS A 256 9.28 -6.39 -12.82
C HIS A 256 10.24 -7.56 -13.06
N SER A 257 9.72 -8.75 -13.43
CA SER A 257 10.54 -9.95 -13.63
C SER A 257 11.48 -10.23 -12.45
N LEU A 258 10.94 -10.21 -11.23
CA LEU A 258 11.70 -10.55 -10.03
C LEU A 258 12.18 -12.02 -10.10
N PRO A 259 13.28 -12.37 -9.40
CA PRO A 259 13.89 -13.71 -9.49
C PRO A 259 12.89 -14.84 -9.24
N LYS A 260 12.99 -15.91 -10.02
CA LYS A 260 12.08 -17.06 -9.96
C LYS A 260 11.96 -17.67 -8.56
N GLU A 261 13.08 -17.75 -7.83
CA GLU A 261 13.10 -18.26 -6.45
C GLU A 261 12.16 -17.45 -5.54
N TYR A 262 12.15 -16.12 -5.69
CA TYR A 262 11.28 -15.24 -4.92
C TYR A 262 9.81 -15.36 -5.36
N MET A 263 9.58 -15.50 -6.66
CA MET A 263 8.24 -15.76 -7.21
C MET A 263 7.64 -17.05 -6.65
N ASP A 264 8.41 -18.14 -6.61
CA ASP A 264 7.98 -19.43 -6.08
C ASP A 264 7.60 -19.33 -4.59
N TYR A 265 8.35 -18.53 -3.82
CA TYR A 265 7.98 -18.18 -2.44
C TYR A 265 6.63 -17.45 -2.37
N LEU A 266 6.44 -16.37 -3.14
CA LEU A 266 5.22 -15.57 -3.13
C LEU A 266 3.99 -16.42 -3.51
N TYR A 267 4.11 -17.26 -4.53
CA TYR A 267 3.05 -18.19 -4.95
C TYR A 267 2.76 -19.28 -3.92
N GLY A 268 3.74 -19.62 -3.07
CA GLY A 268 3.56 -20.56 -1.97
C GLY A 268 2.71 -20.03 -0.82
N ILE A 269 2.44 -18.72 -0.75
CA ILE A 269 1.65 -18.10 0.32
C ILE A 269 0.16 -18.34 0.09
N ARG A 270 -0.48 -19.07 1.00
CA ARG A 270 -1.93 -19.32 0.90
C ARG A 270 -2.72 -18.05 1.28
N PRO A 271 -3.65 -17.56 0.44
CA PRO A 271 -4.43 -16.38 0.76
C PRO A 271 -5.52 -16.63 1.82
N TYR A 272 -5.95 -15.55 2.47
CA TYR A 272 -7.20 -15.52 3.22
C TYR A 272 -8.41 -15.60 2.28
N GLU A 273 -9.36 -16.49 2.59
CA GLU A 273 -10.62 -16.66 1.88
C GLU A 273 -11.81 -16.80 2.85
N THR A 274 -12.87 -16.03 2.60
CA THR A 274 -14.16 -16.24 3.29
C THR A 274 -14.91 -17.44 2.67
N ARG A 275 -14.77 -18.63 3.26
CA ARG A 275 -15.38 -19.87 2.73
C ARG A 275 -16.81 -20.16 3.22
N SER A 276 -17.15 -19.72 4.42
CA SER A 276 -18.45 -20.00 5.05
C SER A 276 -19.42 -18.82 4.95
N GLN A 277 -20.74 -19.09 4.86
CA GLN A 277 -21.76 -18.04 4.91
C GLN A 277 -21.72 -17.25 6.22
N ARG A 278 -21.37 -17.93 7.32
CA ARG A 278 -21.21 -17.33 8.64
C ARG A 278 -20.10 -16.27 8.64
N THR A 279 -18.94 -16.60 8.09
CA THR A 279 -17.80 -15.68 7.93
C THR A 279 -18.13 -14.52 6.99
N ARG A 280 -18.86 -14.78 5.89
CA ARG A 280 -19.32 -13.73 4.96
C ARG A 280 -20.29 -12.75 5.63
N MET A 281 -21.21 -13.27 6.45
CA MET A 281 -22.10 -12.41 7.25
C MET A 281 -21.30 -11.58 8.25
N GLY A 282 -20.32 -12.19 8.93
CA GLY A 282 -19.41 -11.47 9.83
C GLY A 282 -18.68 -10.32 9.12
N ALA A 283 -18.15 -10.58 7.92
CA ALA A 283 -17.51 -9.57 7.09
C ALA A 283 -18.46 -8.40 6.77
N PHE A 284 -19.70 -8.71 6.37
CA PHE A 284 -20.72 -7.73 6.04
C PHE A 284 -21.10 -6.88 7.26
N VAL A 285 -21.40 -7.51 8.39
CA VAL A 285 -21.80 -6.82 9.62
C VAL A 285 -20.66 -5.95 10.16
N LEU A 286 -19.42 -6.47 10.18
CA LEU A 286 -18.26 -5.71 10.63
C LEU A 286 -18.04 -4.47 9.75
N SER A 287 -18.13 -4.64 8.43
CA SER A 287 -17.96 -3.56 7.45
C SER A 287 -19.04 -2.49 7.58
N MET A 288 -20.31 -2.88 7.80
CA MET A 288 -21.39 -1.92 8.00
C MET A 288 -21.26 -1.15 9.32
N LEU A 289 -20.79 -1.81 10.38
CA LEU A 289 -20.59 -1.18 11.67
C LEU A 289 -19.42 -0.19 11.66
N TRP A 290 -18.26 -0.61 11.13
CA TRP A 290 -17.01 0.16 11.22
C TRP A 290 -16.69 1.01 9.99
N GLY A 291 -17.28 0.69 8.83
CA GLY A 291 -17.05 1.38 7.57
C GLY A 291 -17.25 2.90 7.65
N PRO A 292 -18.36 3.42 8.23
CA PRO A 292 -18.56 4.86 8.38
C PRO A 292 -17.46 5.56 9.18
N PHE A 293 -16.90 4.92 10.22
CA PHE A 293 -15.81 5.47 11.03
C PHE A 293 -14.50 5.53 10.25
N PHE A 294 -14.20 4.51 9.44
CA PHE A 294 -13.06 4.55 8.53
C PHE A 294 -13.21 5.64 7.46
N LEU A 295 -14.39 5.79 6.87
CA LEU A 295 -14.65 6.85 5.89
C LEU A 295 -14.47 8.24 6.52
N PHE A 296 -14.98 8.45 7.74
CA PHE A 296 -14.78 9.67 8.48
C PHE A 296 -13.29 9.93 8.80
N PHE A 297 -12.58 8.91 9.27
CA PHE A 297 -11.15 8.99 9.54
C PHE A 297 -10.34 9.36 8.28
N PHE A 298 -10.60 8.72 7.14
CA PHE A 298 -9.92 9.04 5.88
C PHE A 298 -10.29 10.44 5.34
N ALA A 299 -11.50 10.93 5.62
CA ALA A 299 -11.85 12.32 5.30
C ALA A 299 -11.03 13.29 6.15
N LEU A 300 -10.87 13.03 7.46
CA LEU A 300 -10.04 13.85 8.35
C LEU A 300 -8.57 13.83 7.94
N THR A 301 -7.99 12.67 7.61
CA THR A 301 -6.59 12.62 7.17
C THR A 301 -6.40 13.49 5.93
N LYS A 302 -7.29 13.41 4.95
CA LYS A 302 -7.24 14.26 3.75
C LYS A 302 -7.36 15.75 4.05
N MET A 303 -8.19 16.13 5.03
CA MET A 303 -8.39 17.54 5.39
C MET A 303 -7.20 18.15 6.15
N TYR A 304 -6.51 17.35 6.96
CA TYR A 304 -5.46 17.83 7.87
C TYR A 304 -4.04 17.44 7.42
N GLN A 305 -3.89 16.79 6.27
CA GLN A 305 -2.59 16.43 5.72
C GLN A 305 -1.81 17.66 5.27
N ASP A 306 -0.54 17.73 5.67
CA ASP A 306 0.38 18.76 5.22
C ASP A 306 0.99 18.45 3.84
N LYS A 307 1.82 19.37 3.34
CA LYS A 307 2.52 19.25 2.06
C LYS A 307 3.51 18.07 2.00
N ASP A 308 3.96 17.60 3.16
CA ASP A 308 4.91 16.49 3.29
C ASP A 308 4.17 15.15 3.49
N GLY A 309 2.84 15.16 3.41
CA GLY A 309 2.00 13.98 3.55
C GLY A 309 1.71 13.57 4.99
N LYS A 310 2.13 14.36 5.99
CA LYS A 310 1.96 14.04 7.41
C LYS A 310 0.65 14.61 7.95
N VAL A 311 0.12 13.98 9.01
CA VAL A 311 -1.11 14.40 9.69
C VAL A 311 -0.83 14.79 11.14
N PRO A 312 -1.64 15.67 11.76
CA PRO A 312 -1.51 16.00 13.17
C PRO A 312 -1.60 14.78 14.08
N ALA A 313 -0.87 14.79 15.19
CA ALA A 313 -0.81 13.67 16.13
C ALA A 313 -2.19 13.23 16.66
N TRP A 314 -3.14 14.17 16.83
CA TRP A 314 -4.49 13.82 17.28
C TRP A 314 -5.27 13.00 16.25
N VAL A 315 -5.05 13.24 14.94
CA VAL A 315 -5.65 12.44 13.85
C VAL A 315 -5.04 11.04 13.86
N ALA A 316 -3.72 10.93 13.98
CA ALA A 316 -3.04 9.65 14.09
C ALA A 316 -3.54 8.83 15.30
N ASN A 317 -3.68 9.47 16.46
CA ASN A 317 -4.20 8.84 17.68
C ASN A 317 -5.65 8.36 17.51
N LEU A 318 -6.51 9.14 16.83
CA LEU A 318 -7.87 8.72 16.50
C LEU A 318 -7.86 7.46 15.62
N GLY A 319 -6.98 7.40 14.62
CA GLY A 319 -6.79 6.20 13.79
C GLY A 319 -6.43 4.97 14.62
N ASN A 320 -5.45 5.10 15.51
CA ASN A 320 -5.04 4.02 16.43
C ASN A 320 -6.18 3.55 17.34
N MET A 321 -6.99 4.48 17.85
CA MET A 321 -8.17 4.16 18.65
C MET A 321 -9.22 3.37 17.84
N ILE A 322 -9.53 3.80 16.62
CA ILE A 322 -10.49 3.10 15.74
C ILE A 322 -9.98 1.69 15.45
N PHE A 323 -8.72 1.53 15.05
CA PHE A 323 -8.14 0.21 14.78
C PHE A 323 -8.18 -0.70 16.00
N THR A 324 -7.83 -0.19 17.18
CA THR A 324 -7.88 -0.96 18.42
C THR A 324 -9.31 -1.39 18.72
N ALA A 325 -10.29 -0.48 18.60
CA ALA A 325 -11.69 -0.80 18.87
C ALA A 325 -12.26 -1.84 17.87
N VAL A 326 -11.89 -1.76 16.59
CA VAL A 326 -12.24 -2.77 15.57
C VAL A 326 -11.72 -4.14 16.01
N TRP A 327 -10.44 -4.26 16.33
CA TRP A 327 -9.82 -5.52 16.71
C TRP A 327 -10.36 -6.06 18.04
N THR A 328 -10.58 -5.21 19.04
CA THR A 328 -11.21 -5.60 20.31
C THR A 328 -12.64 -6.12 20.08
N SER A 329 -13.44 -5.45 19.25
CA SER A 329 -14.78 -5.92 18.90
C SER A 329 -14.73 -7.25 18.15
N TYR A 330 -13.73 -7.42 17.28
CA TYR A 330 -13.53 -8.66 16.55
C TYR A 330 -13.19 -9.82 17.49
N ASP A 331 -12.19 -9.67 18.35
CA ASP A 331 -11.73 -10.74 19.25
C ASP A 331 -12.83 -11.11 20.27
N SER A 332 -13.57 -10.12 20.77
CA SER A 332 -14.56 -10.31 21.84
C SER A 332 -15.92 -10.78 21.33
N ILE A 333 -16.31 -10.42 20.10
CA ILE A 333 -17.68 -10.60 19.60
C ILE A 333 -17.67 -11.32 18.25
N PHE A 334 -16.99 -10.76 17.23
CA PHE A 334 -17.14 -11.29 15.88
C PHE A 334 -16.47 -12.65 15.68
N LYS A 335 -15.26 -12.86 16.19
CA LYS A 335 -14.57 -14.15 16.06
C LYS A 335 -15.36 -15.30 16.71
N PRO A 336 -15.88 -15.16 17.96
CA PRO A 336 -16.77 -16.16 18.55
C PRO A 336 -18.08 -16.39 17.76
N ILE A 337 -18.70 -15.32 17.24
CA ILE A 337 -20.05 -15.38 16.62
C ILE A 337 -20.02 -15.69 15.13
N PHE A 338 -19.00 -15.30 14.38
CA PHE A 338 -18.93 -15.44 12.93
C PHE A 338 -17.77 -16.31 12.44
N GLY A 339 -16.86 -16.71 13.34
CA GLY A 339 -15.68 -17.50 13.03
C GLY A 339 -14.47 -16.65 12.68
N ASP A 340 -13.40 -17.31 12.26
CA ASP A 340 -12.10 -16.67 12.09
C ASP A 340 -12.05 -15.72 10.87
N GLY A 341 -11.67 -14.47 11.15
CA GLY A 341 -11.49 -13.39 10.18
C GLY A 341 -10.04 -13.13 9.79
N GLU A 342 -9.10 -13.89 10.35
CA GLU A 342 -7.66 -13.75 10.13
C GLU A 342 -7.07 -14.92 9.33
N ARG A 343 -7.68 -16.11 9.47
CA ARG A 343 -7.21 -17.34 8.82
C ARG A 343 -8.36 -18.14 8.23
N THR A 344 -8.11 -18.69 7.05
CA THR A 344 -9.05 -19.56 6.34
C THR A 344 -9.13 -20.91 7.03
N ASP A 345 -10.36 -21.31 7.36
CA ASP A 345 -10.64 -22.67 7.80
C ASP A 345 -10.80 -23.58 6.57
N TYR A 346 -9.72 -24.27 6.19
CA TYR A 346 -9.70 -25.17 5.02
C TYR A 346 -10.51 -26.46 5.23
N SER A 347 -10.89 -26.80 6.46
CA SER A 347 -11.79 -27.94 6.72
C SER A 347 -13.20 -27.69 6.14
N LYS A 348 -13.59 -26.42 5.99
CA LYS A 348 -14.88 -26.03 5.44
C LYS A 348 -14.82 -25.90 3.92
N LYS A 349 -15.71 -26.65 3.24
CA LYS A 349 -15.91 -26.47 1.79
C LYS A 349 -16.47 -25.08 1.51
N PRO A 350 -16.00 -24.39 0.46
CA PRO A 350 -16.56 -23.10 0.07
C PRO A 350 -18.06 -23.28 -0.24
N THR A 351 -18.90 -22.41 0.34
CA THR A 351 -20.33 -22.47 0.05
C THR A 351 -20.56 -21.97 -1.39
N VAL A 352 -20.64 -22.90 -2.34
CA VAL A 352 -21.08 -22.60 -3.70
C VAL A 352 -22.53 -22.15 -3.60
N GLY A 353 -22.79 -20.88 -3.93
CA GLY A 353 -24.16 -20.37 -3.95
C GLY A 353 -25.01 -21.22 -4.89
N LYS A 354 -26.20 -21.65 -4.44
CA LYS A 354 -27.18 -22.42 -5.23
C LYS A 354 -27.47 -21.79 -6.61
N SER A 355 -27.19 -20.50 -6.78
CA SER A 355 -27.33 -19.78 -8.06
C SER A 355 -26.43 -20.30 -9.19
N LYS A 356 -25.19 -20.75 -8.93
CA LYS A 356 -24.34 -21.33 -10.00
C LYS A 356 -24.77 -22.75 -10.41
N ALA A 357 -25.33 -23.51 -9.48
CA ALA A 357 -25.90 -24.83 -9.78
C ALA A 357 -27.22 -24.74 -10.56
N LEU A 358 -28.01 -23.68 -10.32
CA LEU A 358 -29.21 -23.39 -11.10
C LEU A 358 -28.88 -22.85 -12.50
N LEU A 359 -27.86 -21.99 -12.64
CA LEU A 359 -27.38 -21.54 -13.95
C LEU A 359 -26.80 -22.69 -14.77
N ARG A 360 -26.04 -23.62 -14.16
CA ARG A 360 -25.53 -24.79 -14.87
C ARG A 360 -26.63 -25.75 -15.30
N LYS A 361 -27.69 -25.93 -14.50
CA LYS A 361 -28.87 -26.70 -14.90
C LYS A 361 -29.66 -26.03 -16.01
N HIS A 362 -29.77 -24.70 -16.00
CA HIS A 362 -30.45 -23.96 -17.06
C HIS A 362 -29.65 -24.02 -18.36
N ASP A 363 -28.32 -23.94 -18.33
CA ASP A 363 -27.49 -24.07 -19.53
C ASP A 363 -27.47 -25.52 -20.09
N GLU A 364 -27.56 -26.53 -19.22
CA GLU A 364 -27.70 -27.94 -19.62
C GLU A 364 -29.10 -28.23 -20.23
N GLU A 365 -30.17 -27.61 -19.74
CA GLU A 365 -31.56 -27.79 -20.21
C GLU A 365 -31.88 -27.06 -21.54
N TRP A 366 -31.09 -26.06 -21.91
CA TRP A 366 -31.17 -25.35 -23.21
C TRP A 366 -30.23 -25.91 -24.29
N ALA A 367 -29.35 -26.85 -23.95
CA ALA A 367 -28.46 -27.53 -24.90
C ALA A 367 -29.07 -28.84 -25.47
N GLU A 368 -30.15 -29.34 -24.87
CA GLU A 368 -30.90 -30.54 -25.30
C GLU A 368 -32.21 -30.25 -26.05
N LYS A 369 -32.46 -28.98 -26.42
CA LYS A 369 -33.52 -28.57 -27.35
C LYS A 369 -32.91 -27.93 -28.58
#